data_AF-A0A8S8YN12-F1
#
_entry.id   AF-A0A8S8YN12-F1
#
_cell.length_a   1.000
_cell.length_b   1.000
_cell.length_c   1.000
_cell.angle_alpha   90.00
_cell.angle_beta   90.00
_cell.angle_gamma   90.00
#
_symmetry.space_group_name_H-M   'P 1'
#
loop_
_entity.id
_entity.type
_entity.pdbx_description
1 polymer ?
#
loop_
_entity_poly.entity_id
_entity_poly.type
_entity_poly.pdbx_seq_one_letter_code
_entity_poly.pdbx_strand_id
1 'polypeptide(L)'
;MGYCTLYGDMNGGYAPLGDLYKTEVYEVAKAINSRATVSPPITESTMTKAPSAELAPDQIDEDNLPAYTVLDPILEDWIERGIRNPSPLTEDILSRLHANEHKRWQLCPAPRVSNRAFGQGWRQPLASRR
;
A
#
# COMPACT_ATOMS: atom_id res chain seq x y z
N MET A 1 4.06 -3.62 3.22
CA MET A 1 5.50 -3.39 3.48
C MET A 1 5.82 -2.73 4.82
N GLY A 2 4.92 -1.93 5.41
CA GLY A 2 5.24 -1.18 6.64
C GLY A 2 6.12 0.04 6.39
N TYR A 3 6.12 0.53 5.15
CA TYR A 3 6.76 1.76 4.72
C TYR A 3 5.87 2.95 5.11
N CYS A 4 5.82 3.17 6.41
CA CYS A 4 4.99 4.13 7.11
C CYS A 4 5.56 4.31 8.52
N THR A 5 5.31 5.46 9.10
CA THR A 5 5.75 5.81 10.46
C THR A 5 4.64 5.43 11.43
N LEU A 6 4.97 4.54 12.37
CA LEU A 6 4.04 4.22 13.44
C LEU A 6 3.78 5.49 14.26
N TYR A 7 2.52 5.80 14.46
CA TYR A 7 2.06 7.05 15.07
C TYR A 7 2.36 8.34 14.30
N GLY A 8 2.81 8.24 13.05
CA GLY A 8 2.94 9.35 12.12
C GLY A 8 1.79 9.37 11.12
N ASP A 9 2.12 9.14 9.85
CA ASP A 9 1.19 9.11 8.70
C ASP A 9 0.08 8.06 8.82
N MET A 10 0.28 7.00 9.61
CA MET A 10 -0.75 5.99 9.85
C MET A 10 -1.88 6.45 10.79
N ASN A 11 -1.65 7.49 11.60
CA ASN A 11 -2.62 7.91 12.60
C ASN A 11 -3.80 8.63 11.96
N GLY A 12 -5.01 8.22 12.33
CA GLY A 12 -6.23 8.87 11.90
C GLY A 12 -7.48 8.18 12.44
N GLY A 13 -8.63 8.82 12.29
CA GLY A 13 -9.93 8.19 12.62
C GLY A 13 -10.41 7.22 11.54
N TYR A 14 -9.95 7.39 10.30
CA TYR A 14 -10.36 6.59 9.15
C TYR A 14 -9.33 6.71 8.01
N ALA A 15 -9.05 5.62 7.30
CA ALA A 15 -8.15 5.57 6.16
C ALA A 15 -8.94 5.24 4.87
N PRO A 16 -9.38 6.26 4.09
CA PRO A 16 -10.19 6.05 2.88
C PRO A 16 -9.50 5.19 1.80
N LEU A 17 -8.18 5.24 1.75
CA LEU A 17 -7.35 4.50 0.79
C LEU A 17 -6.68 3.26 1.43
N GLY A 18 -7.05 2.91 2.67
CA GLY A 18 -6.33 1.92 3.47
C GLY A 18 -6.40 0.48 2.96
N ASP A 19 -7.29 0.19 2.01
CA ASP A 19 -7.48 -1.10 1.37
C ASP A 19 -7.27 -1.05 -0.16
N LEU A 20 -6.54 -0.04 -0.65
CA LEU A 20 -6.13 0.07 -2.04
C LEU A 20 -4.64 -0.16 -2.19
N TYR A 21 -4.26 -0.88 -3.24
CA TYR A 21 -2.89 -0.93 -3.72
C TYR A 21 -2.49 0.41 -4.35
N LYS A 22 -1.18 0.67 -4.43
CA LYS A 22 -0.69 1.97 -4.91
C LYS A 22 -1.08 2.19 -6.37
N THR A 23 -0.99 1.15 -7.20
CA THR A 23 -1.46 1.17 -8.59
C THR A 23 -2.94 1.49 -8.68
N GLU A 24 -3.79 0.95 -7.80
CA GLU A 24 -5.22 1.25 -7.77
C GLU A 24 -5.51 2.70 -7.35
N VAL A 25 -4.72 3.29 -6.46
CA VAL A 25 -4.84 4.72 -6.11
C VAL A 25 -4.68 5.60 -7.35
N TYR A 26 -3.72 5.28 -8.23
CA TYR A 26 -3.56 5.99 -9.51
C TYR A 26 -4.76 5.76 -10.45
N GLU A 27 -5.31 4.55 -10.51
CA GLU A 27 -6.51 4.28 -11.31
C GLU A 27 -7.75 5.03 -10.80
N VAL A 28 -7.93 5.12 -9.48
CA VAL A 28 -8.98 5.94 -8.86
C VAL A 28 -8.79 7.42 -9.21
N ALA A 29 -7.55 7.92 -9.15
CA ALA A 29 -7.26 9.31 -9.52
C ALA A 29 -7.59 9.59 -11.00
N LYS A 30 -7.21 8.71 -11.91
CA LYS A 30 -7.59 8.78 -13.33
C LYS A 30 -9.10 8.75 -13.52
N ALA A 31 -9.80 7.87 -12.81
CA ALA A 31 -11.25 7.76 -12.86
C ALA A 31 -11.94 9.04 -12.37
N ILE A 32 -11.46 9.65 -11.27
CA ILE A 32 -11.96 10.94 -10.77
C ILE A 32 -11.77 12.03 -11.84
N ASN A 33 -10.57 12.15 -12.40
CA ASN A 33 -10.26 13.14 -13.44
C ASN A 33 -11.13 12.95 -14.70
N SER A 34 -11.38 11.70 -15.11
CA SER A 34 -12.21 11.40 -16.28
C SER A 34 -13.68 11.83 -16.14
N ARG A 35 -14.17 11.97 -14.90
CA ARG A 35 -15.55 12.36 -14.58
C ARG A 35 -15.72 13.88 -14.41
N ALA A 36 -14.63 14.64 -14.45
CA ALA A 36 -14.67 16.08 -14.24
C ALA A 36 -15.34 16.79 -15.43
N THR A 37 -16.30 17.68 -15.15
CA THR A 37 -17.04 18.42 -16.18
C THR A 37 -16.46 19.79 -16.52
N VAL A 38 -15.59 20.32 -15.65
CA VAL A 38 -14.98 21.65 -15.82
C VAL A 38 -13.47 21.51 -15.99
N SER A 39 -12.78 21.03 -14.96
CA SER A 39 -11.34 20.79 -14.98
C SER A 39 -10.99 19.60 -14.10
N PRO A 40 -10.00 18.77 -14.47
CA PRO A 40 -9.52 17.69 -13.62
C PRO A 40 -9.10 18.21 -12.23
N PRO A 41 -9.67 17.69 -11.13
CA PRO A 41 -9.33 18.15 -9.78
C PRO A 41 -7.95 17.67 -9.32
N ILE A 42 -7.42 16.59 -9.88
CA ILE A 42 -6.09 16.07 -9.57
C ILE A 42 -5.14 16.50 -10.68
N THR A 43 -4.12 17.30 -10.33
CA THR A 43 -3.22 17.92 -11.31
C THR A 43 -2.26 16.90 -11.92
N GLU A 44 -1.75 17.22 -13.11
CA GLU A 44 -0.69 16.43 -13.74
C GLU A 44 0.55 16.32 -12.85
N SER A 45 0.90 17.40 -12.13
CA SER A 45 2.02 17.39 -11.19
C SER A 45 1.84 16.36 -10.06
N THR A 46 0.63 16.15 -9.54
CA THR A 46 0.36 15.10 -8.55
C THR A 46 0.40 13.71 -9.18
N MET A 47 -0.02 13.58 -10.44
CA MET A 47 -0.05 12.29 -11.14
C MET A 47 1.33 11.79 -11.57
N THR A 48 2.26 12.70 -11.89
CA THR A 48 3.60 12.35 -12.40
C THR A 48 4.69 12.40 -11.34
N LYS A 49 4.42 12.99 -10.18
CA LYS A 49 5.37 12.98 -9.05
C LYS A 49 5.62 11.53 -8.61
N ALA A 50 6.90 11.16 -8.57
CA ALA A 50 7.33 9.87 -8.07
C ALA A 50 6.90 9.70 -6.60
N PRO A 51 6.43 8.50 -6.19
CA PRO A 51 6.14 8.22 -4.79
C PRO A 51 7.39 8.46 -3.92
N SER A 52 7.23 9.23 -2.84
CA SER A 52 8.31 9.57 -1.92
C SER A 52 7.74 9.89 -0.53
N ALA A 53 8.47 9.53 0.53
CA ALA A 53 8.18 9.97 1.89
C ALA A 53 8.66 11.41 2.19
N GLU A 54 9.39 12.04 1.27
CA GLU A 54 9.86 13.44 1.37
C GLU A 54 10.64 13.78 2.66
N LEU A 55 11.27 12.78 3.29
CA LEU A 55 12.04 12.97 4.53
C LEU A 55 13.46 13.51 4.27
N ALA A 56 13.95 13.36 3.04
CA ALA A 56 15.24 13.87 2.59
C ALA A 56 15.16 14.32 1.12
N PRO A 57 16.07 15.22 0.67
CA PRO A 57 16.16 15.61 -0.75
C PRO A 57 16.36 14.37 -1.65
N ASP A 58 15.69 14.36 -2.80
CA ASP A 58 15.77 13.34 -3.84
C ASP A 58 15.38 11.90 -3.42
N GLN A 59 14.78 11.73 -2.23
CA GLN A 59 14.28 10.44 -1.78
C GLN A 59 13.13 9.96 -2.67
N ILE A 60 13.13 8.69 -3.08
CA ILE A 60 11.98 8.01 -3.68
C ILE A 60 11.67 6.70 -2.95
N ASP A 61 10.40 6.30 -2.93
CA ASP A 61 9.99 5.04 -2.25
C ASP A 61 10.70 3.82 -2.88
N GLU A 62 10.96 3.90 -4.18
CA GLU A 62 11.63 2.87 -4.99
C GLU A 62 13.10 2.64 -4.61
N ASP A 63 13.70 3.53 -3.81
CA ASP A 63 15.03 3.30 -3.23
C ASP A 63 15.06 2.07 -2.31
N ASN A 64 13.91 1.76 -1.70
CA ASN A 64 13.79 0.69 -0.69
C ASN A 64 12.76 -0.38 -1.06
N LEU A 65 11.90 -0.12 -2.04
CA LEU A 65 10.83 -0.99 -2.49
C LEU A 65 10.99 -1.30 -3.98
N PRO A 66 10.61 -2.50 -4.46
CA PRO A 66 10.43 -2.70 -5.89
C PRO A 66 9.30 -1.79 -6.41
N ALA A 67 9.33 -1.48 -7.70
CA ALA A 67 8.28 -0.72 -8.36
C ALA A 67 6.89 -1.27 -8.01
N TYR A 68 5.92 -0.39 -7.79
CA TYR A 68 4.56 -0.80 -7.36
C TYR A 68 3.86 -1.71 -8.36
N THR A 69 4.17 -1.57 -9.66
CA THR A 69 3.70 -2.47 -10.72
C THR A 69 4.17 -3.92 -10.56
N VAL A 70 5.24 -4.15 -9.79
CA VAL A 70 5.76 -5.47 -9.43
C VAL A 70 5.32 -5.87 -8.01
N LEU A 71 5.35 -4.93 -7.07
CA LEU A 71 4.99 -5.17 -5.68
C LEU A 71 3.52 -5.55 -5.50
N ASP A 72 2.61 -4.78 -6.09
CA ASP A 72 1.17 -4.90 -5.84
C ASP A 72 0.64 -6.28 -6.27
N PRO A 73 0.96 -6.83 -7.45
CA PRO A 73 0.53 -8.18 -7.83
C PRO A 73 1.01 -9.28 -6.88
N ILE A 74 2.24 -9.16 -6.35
CA ILE A 74 2.78 -10.12 -5.38
C ILE A 74 1.97 -10.08 -4.07
N LEU A 75 1.60 -8.89 -3.62
CA LEU A 75 0.79 -8.72 -2.42
C LEU A 75 -0.65 -9.18 -2.66
N GLU A 76 -1.25 -8.90 -3.81
CA GLU A 76 -2.59 -9.35 -4.19
C GLU A 76 -2.67 -10.88 -4.21
N ASP A 77 -1.73 -11.54 -4.91
CA ASP A 77 -1.65 -13.00 -4.96
C ASP A 77 -1.55 -13.59 -3.56
N TRP A 78 -0.70 -13.04 -2.69
CA TRP A 78 -0.51 -13.58 -1.35
C TRP A 78 -1.69 -13.29 -0.40
N ILE A 79 -2.15 -12.05 -0.34
CA ILE A 79 -3.11 -11.58 0.66
C ILE A 79 -4.52 -12.02 0.25
N GLU A 80 -4.92 -11.77 -0.98
CA GLU A 80 -6.29 -12.00 -1.43
C GLU A 80 -6.48 -13.42 -1.95
N ARG A 81 -5.57 -13.89 -2.80
CA ARG A 81 -5.71 -15.17 -3.49
C ARG A 81 -5.08 -16.35 -2.72
N GLY A 82 -4.20 -16.08 -1.75
CA GLY A 82 -3.47 -17.11 -1.01
C GLY A 82 -2.45 -17.87 -1.87
N ILE A 83 -2.03 -17.28 -2.99
CA ILE A 83 -1.07 -17.84 -3.93
C ILE A 83 0.32 -17.33 -3.55
N ARG A 84 1.28 -18.26 -3.43
CA ARG A 84 2.69 -17.92 -3.20
C ARG A 84 3.49 -18.29 -4.44
N ASN A 85 4.01 -17.29 -5.13
CA ASN A 85 4.95 -17.45 -6.24
C ASN A 85 6.38 -17.38 -5.70
N PRO A 86 7.08 -18.52 -5.52
CA PRO A 86 8.39 -18.52 -4.88
C PRO A 86 9.42 -17.83 -5.78
N SER A 87 9.96 -16.72 -5.29
CA SER A 87 11.10 -16.02 -5.90
C SER A 87 11.89 -15.32 -4.79
N PRO A 88 13.20 -15.07 -4.97
CA PRO A 88 13.97 -14.33 -3.96
C PRO A 88 13.34 -12.98 -3.60
N LEU A 89 12.74 -12.30 -4.58
CA LEU A 89 12.03 -11.04 -4.38
C LEU A 89 10.75 -11.23 -3.55
N THR A 90 9.94 -12.25 -3.87
CA THR A 90 8.72 -12.56 -3.13
C THR A 90 9.04 -12.90 -1.68
N GLU A 91 10.09 -13.67 -1.42
CA GLU A 91 10.50 -13.99 -0.04
C GLU A 91 10.91 -12.74 0.76
N ASP A 92 11.68 -11.83 0.15
CA ASP A 92 12.04 -10.56 0.79
C ASP A 92 10.80 -9.70 1.08
N ILE A 93 9.88 -9.58 0.11
CA ILE A 93 8.62 -8.84 0.27
C ILE A 93 7.80 -9.41 1.41
N LEU A 94 7.60 -10.74 1.44
CA LEU A 94 6.80 -11.40 2.47
C LEU A 94 7.47 -11.30 3.85
N SER A 95 8.80 -11.43 3.92
CA SER A 95 9.56 -11.25 5.15
C SER A 95 9.36 -9.84 5.73
N ARG A 96 9.52 -8.80 4.91
CA ARG A 96 9.28 -7.39 5.31
C ARG A 96 7.83 -7.13 5.67
N LEU A 97 6.89 -7.70 4.91
CA LEU A 97 5.46 -7.63 5.21
C LEU A 97 5.21 -8.17 6.61
N HIS A 98 5.71 -9.35 6.93
CA HIS A 98 5.52 -10.01 8.22
C HIS A 98 6.21 -9.29 9.38
N ALA A 99 7.44 -8.80 9.21
CA ALA A 99 8.14 -8.01 10.22
C ALA A 99 7.34 -6.76 10.67
N ASN A 100 6.52 -6.21 9.77
CA ASN A 100 5.71 -5.02 10.00
C ASN A 100 4.25 -5.31 10.39
N GLU A 101 3.92 -6.53 10.83
CA GLU A 101 2.56 -6.88 11.32
C GLU A 101 2.14 -5.98 12.49
N HIS A 102 3.06 -5.62 13.38
CA HIS A 102 2.80 -4.75 14.53
C HIS A 102 2.24 -3.36 14.16
N LYS A 103 2.62 -2.83 12.99
CA LYS A 103 2.05 -1.57 12.48
C LYS A 103 0.61 -1.76 11.99
N ARG A 104 0.32 -2.87 11.32
CA ARG A 104 -1.03 -3.18 10.79
C ARG A 104 -2.08 -3.40 11.87
N TRP A 105 -1.68 -3.95 13.02
CA TRP A 105 -2.59 -4.11 14.15
C TRP A 105 -3.13 -2.78 14.68
N GLN A 106 -2.42 -1.69 14.44
CA GLN A 106 -2.73 -0.35 14.91
C GLN A 106 -3.30 0.54 13.80
N LEU A 107 -3.58 -0.03 12.62
CA LEU A 107 -4.21 0.68 11.52
C LEU A 107 -5.63 1.12 11.93
N CYS A 108 -5.96 2.37 11.61
CA CYS A 108 -7.31 2.87 11.79
C CYS A 108 -8.30 2.14 10.85
N PRO A 109 -9.62 2.25 11.09
CA PRO A 109 -10.61 1.64 10.21
C PRO A 109 -10.46 2.12 8.75
N ALA A 110 -10.62 1.20 7.81
CA ALA A 110 -10.56 1.45 6.37
C ALA A 110 -11.77 0.79 5.68
N PRO A 111 -12.25 1.32 4.54
CA PRO A 111 -13.28 0.65 3.76
C PRO A 111 -12.72 -0.65 3.20
N ARG A 112 -13.54 -1.71 3.16
CA ARG A 112 -13.20 -2.91 2.39
C ARG A 112 -13.64 -2.72 0.95
N VAL A 113 -12.69 -2.75 0.03
CA VAL A 113 -12.91 -2.71 -1.42
C VAL A 113 -12.27 -3.91 -2.13
N SER A 114 -11.35 -4.62 -1.46
CA SER A 114 -10.71 -5.84 -1.95
C SER A 114 -11.47 -7.12 -1.56
N ASN A 115 -11.10 -8.27 -2.17
CA ASN A 115 -11.66 -9.56 -1.79
C ASN A 115 -11.28 -9.96 -0.37
N ARG A 116 -10.13 -9.50 0.12
CA ARG A 116 -9.72 -9.66 1.51
C ARG A 116 -9.08 -8.37 2.03
N ALA A 117 -9.85 -7.65 2.85
CA ALA A 117 -9.43 -6.35 3.37
C ALA A 117 -8.05 -6.41 4.06
N PHE A 118 -7.17 -5.50 3.68
CA PHE A 118 -5.92 -5.26 4.38
C PHE A 118 -6.20 -4.75 5.81
N GLY A 119 -5.33 -5.10 6.77
CA GLY A 119 -5.55 -4.78 8.18
C GLY A 119 -6.52 -5.76 8.85
N GLN A 120 -7.78 -5.38 9.12
CA GLN A 120 -8.69 -6.24 9.88
C GLN A 120 -9.10 -7.53 9.16
N GLY A 121 -9.20 -7.51 7.83
CA GLY A 121 -9.56 -8.69 7.04
C GLY A 121 -8.42 -9.68 6.81
N TRP A 122 -7.18 -9.27 7.05
CA TRP A 122 -5.98 -10.10 6.95
C TRP A 122 -5.00 -9.78 8.08
N ARG A 123 -5.16 -10.49 9.20
CA ARG A 123 -4.25 -10.38 10.36
C ARG A 123 -3.41 -11.64 10.50
N GLN A 124 -2.14 -11.45 10.81
CA GLN A 124 -1.25 -12.51 11.22
C GLN A 124 -0.88 -12.33 12.71
N PRO A 125 -0.42 -13.38 13.40
CA PRO A 125 0.05 -13.23 14.77
C PRO A 125 1.21 -12.22 14.86
N LEU A 126 1.17 -11.36 15.88
CA LEU A 126 2.20 -10.35 16.16
C LEU A 126 3.55 -10.98 16.51
N ALA A 127 3.52 -12.00 17.36
CA ALA A 127 4.69 -12.76 17.77
C ALA A 127 4.44 -14.22 17.39
N SER A 128 5.13 -14.69 16.37
CA SER A 128 5.09 -16.09 15.91
C SER A 128 6.49 -16.54 15.58
N ARG A 129 6.82 -17.78 15.96
CA ARG A 129 7.97 -18.48 15.38
C ARG A 129 7.56 -18.90 13.97
N ARG A 130 8.26 -18.38 12.96
CA ARG A 130 8.02 -18.70 11.55
C ARG A 130 9.20 -19.46 10.98
#